data_AF-A0A4U2MAC5-F1
#
_entry.id   AF-A0A4U2MAC5-F1
#
_cell.length_a   1.000
_cell.length_b   1.000
_cell.length_c   1.000
_cell.angle_alpha   90.00
_cell.angle_beta   90.00
_cell.angle_gamma   90.00
#
_symmetry.space_group_name_H-M   'P 1'
#
loop_
_entity.id
_entity.type
_entity.pdbx_description
1 polymer ?
#
loop_
_entity_poly.entity_id
_entity_poly.type
_entity_poly.pdbx_seq_one_letter_code
_entity_poly.pdbx_strand_id
1 'polypeptide(L)'
;LAKLLNQKLASSMPISSPYTSIFKRIRILDSTAFQLPDSFSFVYPGAGGCSHTAGVKIQLEYDLLSGQFLHIHTGPGKQHDR
;
A
#
# COMPACT_ATOMS: atom_id res chain seq x y z
N LEU A 1 -8.72 3.25 14.00
CA LEU A 1 -8.12 2.53 12.85
C LEU A 1 -6.71 3.05 12.52
N ALA A 2 -6.54 4.34 12.25
CA ALA A 2 -5.24 4.93 11.88
C ALA A 2 -4.09 4.66 12.87
N LYS A 3 -4.35 4.68 14.18
CA LYS A 3 -3.32 4.44 15.20
C LYS A 3 -2.71 3.03 15.15
N LEU A 4 -3.55 1.99 14.98
CA LEU A 4 -3.09 0.60 14.91
C LEU A 4 -2.33 0.34 13.61
N LEU A 5 -2.83 0.89 12.50
CA LEU A 5 -2.15 0.82 11.22
C LEU A 5 -0.77 1.48 11.31
N ASN A 6 -0.68 2.72 11.81
CA ASN A 6 0.58 3.41 11.99
C ASN A 6 1.55 2.66 12.91
N GLN A 7 1.07 2.03 13.98
CA GLN A 7 1.91 1.18 14.84
C GLN A 7 2.51 -0.01 14.06
N LYS A 8 1.70 -0.66 13.22
CA LYS A 8 2.12 -1.81 12.41
C LYS A 8 3.03 -1.42 11.24
N LEU A 9 2.93 -0.18 10.77
CA LEU A 9 3.81 0.39 9.75
C LEU A 9 5.11 0.93 10.34
N ALA A 10 5.10 1.38 11.59
CA ALA A 10 6.29 1.84 12.28
C ALA A 10 7.20 0.69 12.74
N SER A 11 6.67 -0.53 12.85
CA SER A 11 7.49 -1.71 13.15
C SER A 11 8.33 -2.10 11.93
N SER A 12 9.62 -1.81 11.98
CA SER A 12 10.61 -2.31 11.02
C SER A 12 11.10 -3.68 11.47
N MET A 13 11.13 -4.62 10.52
CA MET A 13 11.75 -5.93 10.68
C MET A 13 12.86 -6.04 9.63
N PRO A 14 14.09 -5.62 9.94
CA PRO A 14 15.20 -5.69 9.00
C PRO A 14 15.50 -7.15 8.68
N ILE A 15 15.65 -7.46 7.40
CA ILE A 15 16.01 -8.80 6.96
C ILE A 15 17.52 -8.91 6.96
N SER A 16 18.07 -9.73 7.84
CA SER A 16 19.48 -10.13 7.75
C SER A 16 19.64 -10.99 6.50
N SER A 17 20.31 -10.47 5.47
CA SER A 17 20.53 -11.22 4.24
C SER A 17 21.91 -10.96 3.63
N PRO A 18 22.49 -11.96 2.93
CA PRO A 18 23.75 -11.81 2.21
C PRO A 18 23.68 -10.73 1.11
N TYR A 19 22.48 -10.36 0.67
CA TYR A 19 22.23 -9.32 -0.33
C TYR A 19 22.68 -7.92 0.12
N THR A 20 22.81 -7.68 1.42
CA THR A 20 23.32 -6.40 1.98
C THR A 20 24.73 -6.06 1.51
N SER A 21 25.53 -7.06 1.12
CA SER A 21 26.88 -6.86 0.57
C SER A 21 26.88 -6.48 -0.92
N ILE A 22 25.80 -6.79 -1.65
CA ILE A 22 25.71 -6.65 -3.11
C ILE A 22 24.85 -5.44 -3.48
N PHE A 23 23.67 -5.32 -2.86
CA PHE A 23 22.72 -4.25 -3.11
C PHE A 23 22.72 -3.27 -1.94
N LYS A 24 22.96 -1.98 -2.25
CA LYS A 24 22.85 -0.91 -1.26
C LYS A 24 21.40 -0.67 -0.82
N ARG A 25 20.43 -1.00 -1.67
CA ARG A 25 19.00 -0.81 -1.41
C ARG A 25 18.15 -1.69 -2.32
N ILE A 26 17.07 -2.25 -1.78
CA ILE A 26 16.06 -3.00 -2.54
C ILE A 26 14.69 -2.41 -2.20
N ARG A 27 14.05 -1.75 -3.18
CA ARG A 27 12.72 -1.14 -3.04
C ARG A 27 11.68 -2.04 -3.71
N ILE A 28 10.67 -2.43 -2.95
CA ILE A 28 9.49 -3.13 -3.46
C ILE A 28 8.39 -2.09 -3.58
N LEU A 29 7.90 -1.91 -4.81
CA LEU A 29 6.67 -1.17 -5.08
C LEU A 29 5.59 -2.19 -5.39
N ASP A 30 4.50 -2.13 -4.64
CA ASP A 30 3.34 -3.00 -4.84
C ASP A 30 2.05 -2.20 -4.67
N SER A 31 0.97 -2.66 -5.30
CA SER A 31 -0.34 -2.08 -5.08
C SER A 31 -1.43 -3.15 -5.02
N THR A 32 -2.38 -2.92 -4.11
CA THR A 32 -3.55 -3.78 -3.96
C THR A 32 -4.81 -2.94 -3.97
N ALA A 33 -5.87 -3.46 -4.59
CA ALA A 33 -7.16 -2.81 -4.63
C ALA A 33 -8.25 -3.78 -4.20
N PHE A 34 -9.23 -3.28 -3.46
CA PHE A 34 -10.38 -4.07 -3.04
C PHE A 34 -11.66 -3.24 -3.10
N GLN A 35 -12.77 -3.94 -3.28
CA GLN A 35 -14.09 -3.36 -3.37
C GLN A 35 -14.60 -2.97 -1.99
N LEU A 36 -15.40 -1.90 -1.95
CA LEU A 36 -16.10 -1.43 -0.75
C LEU A 36 -17.61 -1.45 -0.99
N PRO A 37 -18.43 -1.43 0.07
CA PRO A 37 -19.86 -1.20 -0.06
C PRO A 37 -20.16 0.14 -0.76
N ASP A 38 -21.23 0.18 -1.54
CA ASP A 38 -21.59 1.36 -2.35
C ASP A 38 -21.85 2.63 -1.52
N SER A 39 -22.15 2.49 -0.23
CA SER A 39 -22.28 3.61 0.72
C SER A 39 -20.99 4.45 0.83
N PHE A 40 -19.83 3.90 0.46
CA PHE A 40 -18.55 4.60 0.48
C PHE A 40 -18.16 5.25 -0.85
N SER A 41 -19.00 5.13 -1.90
CA SER A 41 -18.70 5.61 -3.26
C SER A 41 -18.40 7.12 -3.35
N PHE A 42 -18.98 7.91 -2.46
CA PHE A 42 -18.72 9.35 -2.37
C PHE A 42 -17.27 9.67 -1.98
N VAL A 43 -16.68 8.88 -1.08
CA VAL A 43 -15.33 9.10 -0.55
C VAL A 43 -14.29 8.29 -1.33
N TYR A 44 -14.66 7.08 -1.77
CA TYR A 44 -13.78 6.13 -2.46
C TYR A 44 -14.43 5.64 -3.77
N PRO A 45 -14.50 6.49 -4.80
CA PRO A 45 -15.09 6.09 -6.08
C PRO A 45 -14.30 4.95 -6.72
N GLY A 46 -15.04 3.92 -7.12
CA GLY A 46 -14.53 2.76 -7.85
C GLY A 46 -14.19 3.07 -9.31
N ALA A 47 -13.52 2.13 -9.97
CA ALA A 47 -13.06 2.29 -11.35
C ALA A 47 -14.17 2.18 -12.42
N GLY A 48 -15.44 1.98 -12.03
CA GLY A 48 -16.59 2.02 -12.93
C GLY A 48 -16.81 0.79 -13.83
N GLY A 49 -16.10 -0.32 -13.58
CA GLY A 49 -16.16 -1.55 -14.39
C GLY A 49 -16.71 -2.80 -13.69
N CYS A 50 -17.31 -2.66 -12.49
CA CYS A 50 -17.88 -3.76 -11.70
C CYS A 50 -19.25 -3.36 -11.12
N SER A 51 -20.00 -4.33 -10.59
CA SER A 51 -21.29 -4.11 -9.91
C SER A 51 -21.23 -3.10 -8.76
N HIS A 52 -20.05 -2.84 -8.21
CA HIS A 52 -19.83 -1.93 -7.09
C HIS A 52 -19.17 -0.63 -7.55
N THR A 53 -19.74 0.48 -7.06
CA THR A 53 -19.37 1.87 -7.37
C THR A 53 -18.29 2.41 -6.43
N ALA A 54 -17.92 1.67 -5.38
CA ALA A 54 -16.91 2.05 -4.41
C ALA A 54 -15.72 1.07 -4.40
N GLY A 55 -14.51 1.60 -4.27
CA GLY A 55 -13.29 0.81 -4.17
C GLY A 55 -12.12 1.63 -3.67
N VAL A 56 -11.21 0.97 -2.96
CA VAL A 56 -10.00 1.59 -2.41
C VAL A 56 -8.77 0.87 -2.96
N LYS A 57 -7.72 1.64 -3.18
CA LYS A 57 -6.42 1.17 -3.60
C LYS A 57 -5.38 1.60 -2.58
N ILE A 58 -4.48 0.69 -2.25
CA ILE A 58 -3.34 0.93 -1.38
C ILE A 58 -2.10 0.67 -2.21
N GLN A 59 -1.28 1.71 -2.37
CA GLN A 59 0.04 1.62 -2.95
C GLN A 59 1.07 1.66 -1.82
N LEU A 60 2.03 0.76 -1.90
CA LEU A 60 3.03 0.51 -0.89
C LEU A 60 4.42 0.59 -1.50
N GLU A 61 5.30 1.29 -0.81
CA GLU A 61 6.72 1.27 -1.08
C GLU A 61 7.47 0.80 0.17
N TYR A 62 8.27 -0.25 0.02
CA TYR A 62 8.97 -0.90 1.12
C TYR A 62 10.45 -1.09 0.80
N ASP A 63 11.31 -0.72 1.74
CA ASP A 63 12.74 -1.02 1.71
C ASP A 63 12.99 -2.36 2.37
N LEU A 64 13.32 -3.36 1.57
CA LEU A 64 13.48 -4.73 2.03
C LEU A 64 14.66 -4.88 3.00
N LEU A 65 15.73 -4.10 2.83
CA LEU A 65 16.96 -4.24 3.62
C LEU A 65 16.82 -3.56 4.98
N SER A 66 16.28 -2.35 5.03
CA SER A 66 16.03 -1.65 6.29
C SER A 66 14.73 -2.10 6.98
N GLY A 67 13.89 -2.85 6.27
CA GLY A 67 12.59 -3.28 6.76
C GLY A 67 11.60 -2.13 6.98
N GLN A 68 11.81 -0.99 6.33
CA GLN A 68 11.02 0.23 6.54
C GLN A 68 10.03 0.45 5.40
N PHE A 69 8.82 0.88 5.75
CA PHE A 69 7.89 1.43 4.78
C PHE A 69 8.31 2.85 4.43
N LEU A 70 8.55 3.09 3.14
CA LEU A 70 9.01 4.37 2.62
C LEU A 70 7.84 5.27 2.23
N HIS A 71 6.81 4.68 1.64
CA HIS A 71 5.62 5.40 1.21
C HIS A 71 4.39 4.51 1.26
N ILE A 72 3.28 5.08 1.73
CA ILE A 72 1.99 4.40 1.80
C ILE A 72 0.96 5.39 1.34
N HIS A 73 0.31 5.07 0.23
CA HIS A 73 -0.73 5.90 -0.35
C HIS A 73 -2.03 5.11 -0.44
N THR A 74 -3.07 5.63 0.18
CA THR A 74 -4.42 5.10 0.10
C THR A 74 -5.26 6.05 -0.74
N GLY A 75 -5.82 5.57 -1.86
CA GLY A 75 -6.62 6.38 -2.76
C GLY A 75 -7.85 5.65 -3.29
N PRO A 76 -8.70 6.33 -4.07
CA PRO A 76 -9.82 5.71 -4.76
C PRO A 76 -9.35 4.61 -5.71
N GLY A 77 -10.15 3.54 -5.85
CA GLY A 77 -9.86 2.42 -6.74
C GLY A 77 -9.73 2.84 -8.21
N LYS A 78 -10.32 3.98 -8.60
CA LYS A 78 -10.18 4.58 -9.93
C LYS A 78 -8.77 5.14 -10.21
N GLN A 79 -7.95 5.37 -9.19
CA GLN A 79 -6.66 6.03 -9.33
C GLN A 79 -5.59 5.08 -9.91
N HIS A 80 -4.89 5.54 -10.94
CA HIS A 80 -3.74 4.82 -11.50
C HIS A 80 -2.57 4.79 -10.51
N ASP A 81 -1.75 3.73 -10.59
CA ASP A 81 -0.46 3.69 -9.90
C ASP A 81 0.40 4.86 -10.39
N ARG A 82 1.05 5.57 -9.47
CA ARG A 82 2.03 6.62 -9.77
C ARG A 82 3.43 6.20 -9.35
#